data_AF-A0A1F3XQW1-F1
#
_entry.id   AF-A0A1F3XQW1-F1
#
_cell.length_a   1.000
_cell.length_b   1.000
_cell.length_c   1.000
_cell.angle_alpha   90.00
_cell.angle_beta   90.00
_cell.angle_gamma   90.00
#
_symmetry.space_group_name_H-M   'P 1'
#
loop_
_entity.id
_entity.type
_entity.pdbx_description
1 polymer ?
#
loop_
_entity_poly.entity_id
_entity_poly.type
_entity_poly.pdbx_seq_one_letter_code
_entity_poly.pdbx_strand_id
1 'polypeptide(L)'
;MAINIKVEKNHIVISTDSSVFDDNEAKESVEKLKAQTESRPLVVFDLLSVPDVPLQSLRTLTRALSAFAQHEARVAVIGTRETCKLIKDQGLDRIFSCHLSLSEVVNDPSAAKQRALEFLNTTLEAVAYTLQVSTNTKATPGKTYMRGSGPDIVADVAATVGIISAPFNGALIVGFPLKTYLGIMSRLLGQEFNELTDEIRDGAAELLNIILGQVKVSLNEKGFAIKQAIPTVVHGEKVRVMPSSSRPSIIVPYTTDIGDFYIELSTNPAKN
;
A
#
# COMPACT_ATOMS: atom_id res chain seq x y z
N MET A 1 -24.19 -24.27 -12.94
CA MET A 1 -23.22 -25.02 -12.10
C MET A 1 -23.43 -24.57 -10.66
N ALA A 2 -23.17 -25.38 -9.62
CA ALA A 2 -23.38 -24.89 -8.24
C ALA A 2 -22.12 -24.17 -7.73
N ILE A 3 -22.12 -22.84 -7.79
CA ILE A 3 -21.16 -22.01 -7.05
C ILE A 3 -21.67 -21.90 -5.62
N ASN A 4 -20.88 -22.37 -4.65
CA ASN A 4 -21.20 -22.29 -3.24
C ASN A 4 -20.45 -21.13 -2.60
N ILE A 5 -21.19 -20.20 -2.01
CA ILE A 5 -20.66 -19.00 -1.36
C ILE A 5 -20.87 -19.12 0.14
N LYS A 6 -19.78 -19.09 0.90
CA LYS A 6 -19.79 -19.05 2.36
C LYS A 6 -19.22 -17.71 2.84
N VAL A 7 -20.03 -16.93 3.54
CA VAL A 7 -19.63 -15.64 4.11
C VAL A 7 -19.25 -15.85 5.58
N GLU A 8 -17.99 -15.57 5.93
CA GLU A 8 -17.48 -15.59 7.29
C GLU A 8 -17.16 -14.15 7.75
N LYS A 9 -16.98 -13.95 9.06
CA LYS A 9 -16.78 -12.62 9.65
C LYS A 9 -15.63 -11.81 9.03
N ASN A 10 -14.56 -12.49 8.59
CA ASN A 10 -13.33 -11.84 8.09
C ASN A 10 -12.94 -12.27 6.66
N HIS A 11 -13.64 -13.22 6.05
CA HIS A 11 -13.35 -13.72 4.71
C HIS A 11 -14.59 -14.35 4.06
N ILE A 12 -14.55 -14.52 2.75
CA ILE A 12 -15.58 -15.19 1.95
C ILE A 12 -14.90 -16.35 1.25
N VAL A 13 -15.51 -17.53 1.30
CA VAL A 13 -15.06 -18.68 0.53
C VAL A 13 -16.04 -18.91 -0.62
N ILE A 14 -15.51 -18.91 -1.84
CA ILE A 14 -16.23 -19.26 -3.06
C ILE A 14 -15.71 -20.63 -3.49
N SER A 15 -16.56 -21.63 -3.49
CA SER A 15 -16.22 -23.00 -3.85
C SER A 15 -17.03 -23.45 -5.05
N THR A 16 -16.48 -24.38 -5.82
CA THR A 16 -17.22 -25.04 -6.89
C THR A 16 -16.77 -26.48 -7.06
N ASP A 17 -17.68 -27.31 -7.56
CA ASP A 17 -17.41 -28.72 -7.88
C ASP A 17 -17.10 -28.94 -9.37
N SER A 18 -16.98 -27.87 -10.16
CA SER A 18 -16.71 -28.01 -11.60
C SER A 18 -15.50 -27.21 -12.05
N SER A 19 -14.83 -27.79 -13.04
CA SER A 19 -13.60 -27.27 -13.63
C SER A 19 -13.82 -26.21 -14.70
N VAL A 20 -15.06 -25.90 -15.08
CA VAL A 20 -15.38 -24.90 -16.11
C VAL A 20 -16.03 -23.68 -15.48
N PHE A 21 -15.38 -22.51 -15.51
CA PHE A 21 -15.96 -21.28 -14.99
C PHE A 21 -16.66 -20.49 -16.09
N ASP A 22 -17.94 -20.16 -15.88
CA ASP A 22 -18.69 -19.23 -16.72
C ASP A 22 -18.47 -17.78 -16.26
N ASP A 23 -18.16 -16.89 -17.22
CA ASP A 23 -17.98 -15.45 -16.99
C ASP A 23 -19.26 -14.79 -16.43
N ASN A 24 -20.44 -15.28 -16.82
CA ASN A 24 -21.72 -14.72 -16.36
C ASN A 24 -22.04 -15.11 -14.91
N GLU A 25 -21.90 -16.40 -14.56
CA GLU A 25 -22.10 -16.89 -13.18
C GLU A 25 -21.11 -16.23 -12.21
N ALA A 26 -19.86 -16.01 -12.64
CA ALA A 26 -18.85 -15.30 -11.85
C ALA A 26 -19.24 -13.85 -11.58
N LYS A 27 -19.72 -13.11 -12.60
CA LYS A 27 -20.22 -11.74 -12.44
C LYS A 27 -21.43 -11.65 -11.52
N GLU A 28 -22.38 -12.57 -11.64
CA GLU A 28 -23.55 -12.58 -10.77
C GLU A 28 -23.16 -12.85 -9.31
N SER A 29 -22.19 -13.75 -9.09
CA SER A 29 -21.63 -14.03 -7.76
C SER A 29 -20.92 -12.80 -7.16
N VAL A 30 -20.19 -12.04 -7.98
CA VAL A 30 -19.58 -10.75 -7.58
C VAL A 30 -20.65 -9.77 -7.11
N GLU A 31 -21.74 -9.60 -7.86
CA GLU A 31 -22.83 -8.67 -7.50
C GLU A 31 -23.58 -9.08 -6.23
N LYS A 32 -23.85 -10.39 -6.05
CA LYS A 32 -24.46 -10.90 -4.81
C LYS A 32 -23.57 -10.67 -3.59
N LEU A 33 -22.26 -10.84 -3.73
CA LEU A 33 -21.29 -10.62 -2.66
C LEU A 33 -21.18 -9.14 -2.28
N LYS A 34 -21.22 -8.23 -3.26
CA LYS A 34 -21.24 -6.78 -3.00
C LYS A 34 -22.39 -6.35 -2.08
N ALA A 35 -23.57 -6.95 -2.23
CA ALA A 35 -24.75 -6.59 -1.45
C ALA A 35 -24.72 -7.08 0.01
N GLN A 36 -23.85 -8.05 0.33
CA GLN A 36 -23.85 -8.76 1.62
C GLN A 36 -22.67 -8.41 2.53
N THR A 37 -21.72 -7.59 2.06
CA THR A 37 -20.52 -7.25 2.83
C THR A 37 -20.39 -5.75 3.08
N GLU A 38 -20.43 -5.38 4.37
CA GLU A 38 -20.21 -3.98 4.82
C GLU A 38 -18.72 -3.62 4.96
N SER A 39 -17.80 -4.58 4.92
CA SER A 39 -16.36 -4.32 5.03
C SER A 39 -15.46 -5.33 4.30
N ARG A 40 -14.32 -4.82 3.80
CA ARG A 40 -13.18 -5.45 3.10
C ARG A 40 -12.95 -6.94 3.39
N PRO A 41 -13.55 -7.85 2.62
CA PRO A 41 -13.37 -9.28 2.84
C PRO A 41 -12.12 -9.80 2.11
N LEU A 42 -11.44 -10.75 2.74
CA LEU A 42 -10.57 -11.68 2.01
C LEU A 42 -11.49 -12.64 1.23
N VAL A 43 -11.47 -12.60 -0.10
CA VAL A 43 -12.19 -13.56 -0.95
C VAL A 43 -11.25 -14.68 -1.32
N VAL A 44 -11.64 -15.90 -0.97
CA VAL A 44 -10.86 -17.11 -1.19
C VAL A 44 -11.62 -18.00 -2.16
N PHE A 45 -10.99 -18.30 -3.29
CA PHE A 45 -11.54 -19.22 -4.27
C PHE A 45 -11.00 -20.63 -3.98
N ASP A 46 -11.87 -21.53 -3.57
CA ASP A 46 -11.55 -22.91 -3.21
C ASP A 46 -11.68 -23.83 -4.42
N LEU A 47 -10.53 -24.31 -4.90
CA LEU A 47 -10.37 -25.25 -6.01
C LEU A 47 -9.90 -26.62 -5.52
N LEU A 48 -9.90 -26.90 -4.21
CA LEU A 48 -9.43 -28.19 -3.68
C LEU A 48 -10.25 -29.38 -4.20
N SER A 49 -11.55 -29.17 -4.42
CA SER A 49 -12.46 -30.16 -5.02
C SER A 49 -12.31 -30.30 -6.53
N VAL A 50 -11.46 -29.50 -7.19
CA VAL A 50 -11.28 -29.44 -8.64
C VAL A 50 -9.82 -29.73 -9.00
N PRO A 51 -9.42 -31.02 -9.09
CA PRO A 51 -8.02 -31.39 -9.25
C PRO A 51 -7.43 -30.98 -10.61
N ASP A 52 -8.24 -30.96 -11.67
CA ASP A 52 -7.82 -30.58 -13.02
C ASP A 52 -8.55 -29.31 -13.49
N VAL A 53 -7.91 -28.16 -13.28
CA VAL A 53 -8.44 -26.86 -13.72
C VAL A 53 -7.87 -26.53 -15.12
N PRO A 54 -8.69 -26.49 -16.18
CA PRO A 54 -8.26 -26.07 -17.51
C PRO A 54 -7.69 -24.66 -17.52
N LEU A 55 -6.70 -24.40 -18.40
CA LEU A 55 -6.12 -23.07 -18.57
C LEU A 55 -7.15 -21.99 -18.93
N GLN A 56 -8.17 -22.33 -19.74
CA GLN A 56 -9.25 -21.42 -20.09
C GLN A 56 -10.05 -21.00 -18.85
N SER A 57 -10.33 -21.96 -17.97
CA SER A 57 -10.98 -21.76 -16.69
C SER A 57 -10.15 -20.85 -15.78
N LEU A 58 -8.83 -21.04 -15.69
CA LEU A 58 -7.95 -20.12 -14.95
C LEU A 58 -7.99 -18.68 -15.48
N ARG A 59 -8.07 -18.48 -16.80
CA ARG A 59 -8.17 -17.13 -17.39
C ARG A 59 -9.52 -16.45 -17.08
N THR A 60 -10.61 -17.21 -17.11
CA THR A 60 -11.93 -16.73 -16.68
C THR A 60 -11.94 -16.37 -15.20
N LEU A 61 -11.43 -17.26 -14.36
CA LEU A 61 -11.25 -17.04 -12.93
C LEU A 61 -10.39 -15.80 -12.67
N THR A 62 -9.27 -15.62 -13.36
CA THR A 62 -8.42 -14.42 -13.23
C THR A 62 -9.19 -13.14 -13.54
N ARG A 63 -9.98 -13.11 -14.62
CA ARG A 63 -10.79 -11.93 -14.97
C ARG A 63 -11.84 -11.62 -13.91
N ALA A 64 -12.51 -12.64 -13.38
CA ALA A 64 -13.45 -12.50 -12.29
C ALA A 64 -12.77 -12.01 -11.00
N LEU A 65 -11.63 -12.60 -10.64
CA LEU A 65 -10.82 -12.23 -9.47
C LEU A 65 -10.29 -10.80 -9.55
N SER A 66 -9.85 -10.35 -10.72
CA SER A 66 -9.46 -8.96 -10.94
C SER A 66 -10.61 -7.96 -10.71
N ALA A 67 -11.86 -8.35 -11.03
CA ALA A 67 -13.02 -7.51 -10.73
C ALA A 67 -13.26 -7.38 -9.21
N PHE A 68 -12.97 -8.42 -8.42
CA PHE A 68 -13.01 -8.32 -6.95
C PHE A 68 -11.89 -7.42 -6.39
N ALA A 69 -10.69 -7.48 -6.97
CA ALA A 69 -9.55 -6.65 -6.54
C ALA A 69 -9.79 -5.13 -6.74
N GLN A 70 -10.59 -4.75 -7.75
CA GLN A 70 -11.01 -3.37 -7.98
C GLN A 70 -11.92 -2.80 -6.87
N HIS A 71 -12.48 -3.66 -6.02
CA HIS A 71 -13.42 -3.30 -4.95
C HIS A 71 -12.86 -3.52 -3.53
N GLU A 72 -11.55 -3.30 -3.36
CA GLU A 72 -10.86 -3.40 -2.06
C GLU A 72 -10.82 -4.80 -1.41
N ALA A 73 -11.22 -5.86 -2.14
CA ALA A 73 -11.14 -7.22 -1.65
C ALA A 73 -9.74 -7.82 -1.87
N ARG A 74 -9.17 -8.45 -0.85
CA ARG A 74 -7.98 -9.30 -1.03
C ARG A 74 -8.44 -10.61 -1.66
N VAL A 75 -7.79 -11.05 -2.72
CA VAL A 75 -8.16 -12.30 -3.39
C VAL A 75 -7.06 -13.33 -3.23
N ALA A 76 -7.46 -14.56 -2.90
CA ALA A 76 -6.57 -15.72 -2.86
C ALA A 76 -7.27 -16.93 -3.48
N VAL A 77 -6.46 -17.90 -3.90
CA VAL A 77 -6.90 -19.22 -4.35
C VAL A 77 -6.37 -20.25 -3.37
N ILE A 78 -7.20 -21.24 -3.03
CA ILE A 78 -6.74 -22.49 -2.44
C ILE A 78 -6.86 -23.57 -3.49
N GLY A 79 -5.82 -24.36 -3.69
CA GLY A 79 -5.82 -25.46 -4.64
C GLY A 79 -4.76 -26.50 -4.33
N THR A 80 -4.65 -27.51 -5.18
CA THR A 80 -3.59 -28.50 -5.05
C THR A 80 -2.23 -27.89 -5.42
N ARG A 81 -1.14 -28.64 -5.18
CA ARG A 81 0.21 -28.21 -5.57
C ARG A 81 0.31 -27.98 -7.08
N GLU A 82 -0.38 -28.81 -7.85
CA GLU A 82 -0.49 -28.74 -9.30
C GLU A 82 -1.20 -27.44 -9.73
N THR A 83 -2.33 -27.10 -9.10
CA THR A 83 -3.05 -25.84 -9.35
C THR A 83 -2.17 -24.62 -9.04
N CYS A 84 -1.51 -24.59 -7.88
CA CYS A 84 -0.66 -23.46 -7.51
C CYS A 84 0.60 -23.36 -8.38
N LYS A 85 1.17 -24.48 -8.83
CA LYS A 85 2.26 -24.49 -9.80
C LYS A 85 1.79 -23.92 -11.14
N LEU A 86 0.62 -24.32 -11.63
CA LEU A 86 0.06 -23.83 -12.89
C LEU A 86 -0.18 -22.31 -12.83
N ILE A 87 -0.70 -21.79 -11.72
CA ILE A 87 -0.88 -20.34 -11.51
C ILE A 87 0.45 -19.59 -11.60
N LYS A 88 1.52 -20.11 -10.97
CA LYS A 88 2.87 -19.53 -11.04
C LYS A 88 3.47 -19.60 -12.44
N ASP A 89 3.37 -20.75 -13.10
CA ASP A 89 3.90 -20.97 -14.45
C ASP A 89 3.22 -20.05 -15.49
N GLN A 90 1.99 -19.60 -15.22
CA GLN A 90 1.26 -18.62 -16.02
C GLN A 90 1.48 -17.16 -15.57
N GLY A 91 2.27 -16.91 -14.52
CA GLY A 91 2.53 -15.58 -13.95
C GLY A 91 1.30 -14.91 -13.31
N LEU A 92 0.28 -15.69 -12.97
CA LEU A 92 -0.99 -15.21 -12.40
C LEU A 92 -0.88 -14.94 -10.89
N ASP A 93 0.20 -15.44 -10.26
CA ASP A 93 0.55 -15.20 -8.85
C ASP A 93 0.79 -13.71 -8.53
N ARG A 94 0.95 -12.87 -9.56
CA ARG A 94 1.00 -11.40 -9.44
C ARG A 94 -0.36 -10.76 -9.15
N ILE A 95 -1.46 -11.46 -9.45
CA ILE A 95 -2.84 -10.96 -9.34
C ILE A 95 -3.47 -11.45 -8.02
N PHE A 96 -3.22 -12.71 -7.66
CA PHE A 96 -3.72 -13.33 -6.43
C PHE A 96 -2.73 -14.39 -5.92
N SER A 97 -2.70 -14.61 -4.60
CA SER A 97 -1.87 -15.66 -4.01
C SER A 97 -2.54 -17.03 -4.11
N CYS A 98 -1.78 -18.10 -4.35
CA CYS A 98 -2.27 -19.48 -4.27
C CYS A 98 -1.66 -20.21 -3.07
N HIS A 99 -2.51 -20.89 -2.30
CA HIS A 99 -2.17 -21.61 -1.07
C HIS A 99 -2.76 -23.02 -1.10
N LEU A 100 -2.30 -23.90 -0.20
CA LEU A 100 -2.78 -25.28 -0.11
C LEU A 100 -3.93 -25.44 0.89
N SER A 101 -4.17 -24.44 1.74
CA SER A 101 -5.28 -24.46 2.69
C SER A 101 -5.80 -23.06 3.02
N LEU A 102 -7.03 -23.00 3.52
CA LEU A 102 -7.63 -21.76 4.03
C LEU A 102 -6.83 -21.19 5.21
N SER A 103 -6.31 -22.05 6.07
CA SER A 103 -5.45 -21.64 7.19
C SER A 103 -4.16 -20.98 6.74
N GLU A 104 -3.57 -21.39 5.61
CA GLU A 104 -2.39 -20.71 5.05
C GLU A 104 -2.76 -19.32 4.54
N VAL A 105 -3.85 -19.18 3.78
CA VAL A 105 -4.31 -17.89 3.26
C VAL A 105 -4.60 -16.89 4.37
N VAL A 106 -5.37 -17.31 5.38
CA VAL A 106 -5.82 -16.45 6.47
C VAL A 106 -4.64 -15.98 7.33
N ASN A 107 -3.60 -16.83 7.47
CA ASN A 107 -2.42 -16.54 8.28
C ASN A 107 -1.21 -16.06 7.47
N ASP A 108 -1.30 -15.88 6.16
CA ASP A 108 -0.15 -15.55 5.29
C ASP A 108 0.41 -14.13 5.57
N PRO A 109 1.61 -14.00 6.17
CA PRO A 109 2.24 -12.72 6.43
C PRO A 109 2.89 -12.11 5.17
N SER A 110 3.09 -12.89 4.09
CA SER A 110 3.79 -12.46 2.87
C SER A 110 2.97 -11.48 2.04
N ALA A 111 1.65 -11.63 2.00
CA ALA A 111 0.74 -10.71 1.32
C ALA A 111 0.74 -9.30 1.95
N ALA A 112 0.73 -9.22 3.29
CA ALA A 112 0.83 -7.94 4.00
C ALA A 112 2.18 -7.27 3.75
N LYS A 113 3.27 -8.05 3.77
CA LYS A 113 4.61 -7.57 3.42
C LYS A 113 4.69 -7.05 1.99
N GLN A 114 4.09 -7.75 1.03
CA GLN A 114 4.10 -7.35 -0.38
C GLN A 114 3.32 -6.04 -0.60
N ARG A 115 2.15 -5.87 0.06
CA ARG A 115 1.39 -4.62 0.01
C ARG A 115 2.12 -3.45 0.67
N ALA A 116 2.80 -3.69 1.79
CA ALA A 116 3.63 -2.67 2.43
C ALA A 116 4.82 -2.25 1.52
N LEU A 117 5.44 -3.21 0.81
CA LEU A 117 6.50 -2.92 -0.16
C LEU A 117 5.98 -2.13 -1.37
N GLU A 118 4.80 -2.49 -1.89
CA GLU A 118 4.15 -1.77 -2.97
C GLU A 118 3.81 -0.33 -2.56
N PHE A 119 3.28 -0.15 -1.34
CA PHE A 119 3.04 1.17 -0.77
C PHE A 119 4.33 1.99 -0.67
N LEU A 120 5.39 1.38 -0.14
CA LEU A 120 6.69 2.02 0.00
C LEU A 120 7.23 2.47 -1.36
N ASN A 121 7.34 1.56 -2.34
CA ASN A 121 7.90 1.85 -3.65
C ASN A 121 7.14 2.99 -4.36
N THR A 122 5.80 2.95 -4.35
CA THR A 122 4.99 4.03 -4.94
C THR A 122 5.14 5.34 -4.17
N THR A 123 5.34 5.30 -2.85
CA THR A 123 5.67 6.50 -2.07
C THR A 123 7.03 7.07 -2.50
N LEU A 124 8.03 6.22 -2.72
CA LEU A 124 9.35 6.69 -3.13
C LEU A 124 9.36 7.37 -4.49
N GLU A 125 8.61 6.81 -5.44
CA GLU A 125 8.39 7.38 -6.77
C GLU A 125 7.64 8.71 -6.68
N ALA A 126 6.58 8.78 -5.88
CA ALA A 126 5.79 10.01 -5.68
C ALA A 126 6.63 11.14 -5.08
N VAL A 127 7.47 10.86 -4.08
CA VAL A 127 8.37 11.84 -3.47
C VAL A 127 9.35 12.42 -4.50
N ALA A 128 10.02 11.54 -5.26
CA ALA A 128 10.97 11.97 -6.28
C ALA A 128 10.29 12.79 -7.38
N TYR A 129 9.13 12.36 -7.84
CA TYR A 129 8.33 13.08 -8.83
C TYR A 129 7.88 14.45 -8.33
N THR A 130 7.31 14.52 -7.12
CA THR A 130 6.83 15.79 -6.55
C THR A 130 7.96 16.81 -6.42
N LEU A 131 9.12 16.43 -5.87
CA LEU A 131 10.25 17.36 -5.76
C LEU A 131 10.78 17.79 -7.13
N GLN A 132 10.83 16.87 -8.10
CA GLN A 132 11.26 17.18 -9.46
C GLN A 132 10.32 18.18 -10.15
N VAL A 133 9.00 18.01 -10.01
CA VAL A 133 8.01 18.88 -10.67
C VAL A 133 7.83 20.20 -9.92
N SER A 134 7.74 20.17 -8.60
CA SER A 134 7.41 21.36 -7.79
C SER A 134 8.62 22.26 -7.53
N THR A 135 9.84 21.72 -7.54
CA THR A 135 11.04 22.49 -7.15
C THR A 135 12.22 22.32 -8.11
N ASN A 136 12.04 21.58 -9.21
CA ASN A 136 13.12 21.19 -10.13
C ASN A 136 14.30 20.51 -9.40
N THR A 137 14.00 19.74 -8.35
CA THR A 137 14.99 19.10 -7.48
C THR A 137 14.96 17.60 -7.68
N LYS A 138 16.08 17.04 -8.12
CA LYS A 138 16.23 15.58 -8.23
C LYS A 138 16.48 14.99 -6.84
N ALA A 139 15.52 14.21 -6.36
CA ALA A 139 15.65 13.47 -5.10
C ALA A 139 16.03 12.01 -5.35
N THR A 140 17.14 11.57 -4.78
CA THR A 140 17.65 10.20 -4.95
C THR A 140 17.49 9.43 -3.64
N PRO A 141 16.72 8.33 -3.62
CA PRO A 141 16.58 7.51 -2.41
C PRO A 141 17.87 6.75 -2.12
N GLY A 142 18.28 6.75 -0.86
CA GLY A 142 19.39 5.97 -0.34
C GLY A 142 18.97 4.59 0.16
N LYS A 143 19.89 3.91 0.86
CA LYS A 143 19.63 2.57 1.42
C LYS A 143 18.57 2.65 2.53
N THR A 144 17.52 1.86 2.40
CA THR A 144 16.46 1.77 3.40
C THR A 144 16.93 1.00 4.64
N TYR A 145 16.42 1.39 5.82
CA TYR A 145 16.73 0.71 7.08
C TYR A 145 15.56 0.79 8.07
N MET A 146 15.50 -0.16 9.00
CA MET A 146 14.52 -0.13 10.08
C MET A 146 14.93 0.90 11.12
N ARG A 147 13.95 1.59 11.73
CA ARG A 147 14.23 2.48 12.87
C ARG A 147 14.99 1.73 13.97
N GLY A 148 16.08 2.32 14.45
CA GLY A 148 16.98 1.73 15.45
C GLY A 148 18.06 0.79 14.91
N SER A 149 18.03 0.44 13.61
CA SER A 149 19.06 -0.38 12.95
C SER A 149 20.06 0.42 12.11
N GLY A 150 19.90 1.74 12.04
CA GLY A 150 20.72 2.64 11.24
C GLY A 150 20.98 3.96 11.97
N PRO A 151 21.47 4.99 11.26
CA PRO A 151 21.73 6.30 11.84
C PRO A 151 20.50 6.88 12.51
N ASP A 152 20.71 7.59 13.63
CA ASP A 152 19.66 8.37 14.24
C ASP A 152 19.25 9.50 13.30
N ILE A 153 17.94 9.74 13.26
CA ILE A 153 17.36 10.79 12.46
C ILE A 153 16.93 11.93 13.35
N VAL A 154 17.38 13.13 12.99
CA VAL A 154 16.97 14.38 13.60
C VAL A 154 16.41 15.27 12.48
N ALA A 155 15.15 15.68 12.62
CA ALA A 155 14.58 16.76 11.83
C ALA A 155 14.36 17.99 12.70
N ASP A 156 14.36 19.15 12.06
CA ASP A 156 13.92 20.41 12.65
C ASP A 156 12.48 20.74 12.21
N VAL A 157 12.09 20.27 11.03
CA VAL A 157 10.74 20.38 10.49
C VAL A 157 10.27 19.03 9.99
N ALA A 158 9.06 18.63 10.38
CA ALA A 158 8.48 17.39 9.89
C ALA A 158 6.97 17.47 9.75
N ALA A 159 6.43 16.68 8.83
CA ALA A 159 5.00 16.49 8.65
C ALA A 159 4.68 15.01 8.68
N THR A 160 3.50 14.67 9.21
CA THR A 160 3.01 13.30 9.32
C THR A 160 1.58 13.21 8.85
N VAL A 161 1.21 12.08 8.25
CA VAL A 161 -0.17 11.79 7.89
C VAL A 161 -0.48 10.33 8.15
N GLY A 162 -1.56 10.09 8.89
CA GLY A 162 -2.10 8.76 9.09
C GLY A 162 -2.74 8.24 7.81
N ILE A 163 -2.41 7.03 7.41
CA ILE A 163 -2.98 6.37 6.24
C ILE A 163 -3.78 5.17 6.72
N ILE A 164 -5.07 5.18 6.40
CA ILE A 164 -5.99 4.10 6.74
C ILE A 164 -6.60 3.57 5.45
N SER A 165 -6.16 2.39 5.03
CA SER A 165 -6.62 1.68 3.84
C SER A 165 -6.73 0.17 4.13
N ALA A 166 -7.35 -0.60 3.22
CA ALA A 166 -7.59 -2.03 3.45
C ALA A 166 -6.28 -2.80 3.50
N PRO A 167 -5.39 -2.62 2.50
CA PRO A 167 -4.13 -3.31 2.48
C PRO A 167 -3.02 -2.62 3.28
N PHE A 168 -3.25 -1.40 3.80
CA PHE A 168 -2.23 -0.64 4.53
C PHE A 168 -2.83 0.25 5.62
N ASN A 169 -2.37 0.07 6.86
CA ASN A 169 -2.68 0.95 7.99
C ASN A 169 -1.38 1.40 8.62
N GLY A 170 -1.15 2.71 8.68
CA GLY A 170 0.15 3.24 9.05
C GLY A 170 0.20 4.75 9.10
N ALA A 171 1.40 5.28 9.10
CA ALA A 171 1.64 6.71 8.92
C ALA A 171 2.86 6.95 8.04
N LEU A 172 2.76 7.98 7.22
CA LEU A 172 3.84 8.51 6.41
C LEU A 172 4.35 9.78 7.08
N ILE A 173 5.65 9.84 7.31
CA ILE A 173 6.33 11.00 7.88
C ILE A 173 7.36 11.47 6.86
N VAL A 174 7.45 12.78 6.67
CA VAL A 174 8.56 13.44 5.99
C VAL A 174 9.25 14.36 6.98
N GLY A 175 10.58 14.33 7.01
CA GLY A 175 11.35 15.17 7.92
C GLY A 175 12.59 15.76 7.25
N PHE A 176 12.91 16.98 7.67
CA PHE A 176 13.94 17.81 7.08
C PHE A 176 14.83 18.41 8.17
N PRO A 177 16.16 18.42 7.98
CA PRO A 177 17.02 19.43 8.59
C PRO A 177 16.56 20.84 8.17
N LEU A 178 16.69 21.83 9.05
CA LEU A 178 16.19 23.18 8.81
C LEU A 178 16.74 23.77 7.50
N LYS A 179 18.04 23.63 7.26
CA LYS A 179 18.69 24.15 6.04
C LYS A 179 18.07 23.57 4.76
N THR A 180 17.79 22.27 4.76
CA THR A 180 17.18 21.59 3.60
C THR A 180 15.74 22.04 3.41
N TYR A 181 14.98 22.18 4.50
CA TYR A 181 13.63 22.70 4.46
C TYR A 181 13.55 24.10 3.83
N LEU A 182 14.38 25.02 4.32
CA LEU A 182 14.44 26.39 3.81
C LEU A 182 14.80 26.43 2.32
N GLY A 183 15.75 25.61 1.88
CA GLY A 183 16.10 25.55 0.47
C GLY A 183 14.99 24.97 -0.42
N ILE A 184 14.24 23.97 0.06
CA ILE A 184 13.08 23.43 -0.66
C ILE A 184 11.99 24.50 -0.79
N MET A 185 11.65 25.17 0.33
CA MET A 185 10.65 26.25 0.32
C MET A 185 11.08 27.43 -0.56
N SER A 186 12.38 27.73 -0.57
CA SER A 186 12.92 28.79 -1.42
C SER A 186 12.74 28.50 -2.91
N ARG A 187 13.00 27.25 -3.34
CA ARG A 187 12.75 26.84 -4.73
C ARG A 187 11.26 26.76 -5.06
N LEU A 188 10.45 26.30 -4.11
CA LEU A 188 9.01 26.14 -4.30
C LEU A 188 8.31 27.49 -4.52
N LEU A 189 8.71 28.53 -3.77
CA LEU A 189 8.10 29.86 -3.82
C LEU A 189 8.87 30.87 -4.67
N GLY A 190 10.08 30.53 -5.11
CA GLY A 190 10.91 31.39 -5.95
C GLY A 190 11.53 32.60 -5.22
N GLN A 191 11.68 32.52 -3.89
CA GLN A 191 12.30 33.56 -3.05
C GLN A 191 13.23 32.92 -2.02
N GLU A 192 14.22 33.64 -1.49
CA GLU A 192 15.16 33.09 -0.50
C GLU A 192 14.60 33.15 0.93
N PHE A 193 14.66 32.03 1.64
CA PHE A 193 14.37 31.94 3.07
C PHE A 193 15.62 31.52 3.86
N ASN A 194 15.95 32.29 4.90
CA ASN A 194 17.09 32.03 5.79
C ASN A 194 16.67 31.55 7.19
N GLU A 195 15.38 31.65 7.51
CA GLU A 195 14.79 31.25 8.77
C GLU A 195 13.35 30.76 8.56
N LEU A 196 12.81 30.04 9.55
CA LEU A 196 11.43 29.58 9.52
C LEU A 196 10.50 30.78 9.74
N THR A 197 9.69 31.12 8.74
CA THR A 197 8.69 32.21 8.82
C THR A 197 7.27 31.64 8.91
N ASP A 198 6.29 32.47 9.26
CA ASP A 198 4.88 32.07 9.24
C ASP A 198 4.39 31.66 7.85
N GLU A 199 4.94 32.24 6.78
CA GLU A 199 4.59 31.93 5.40
C GLU A 199 4.93 30.48 5.03
N ILE A 200 6.13 30.03 5.42
CA ILE A 200 6.60 28.69 5.11
C ILE A 200 6.37 27.72 6.25
N ARG A 201 5.59 28.09 7.28
CA ARG A 201 5.42 27.23 8.45
C ARG A 201 4.70 25.93 8.08
N ASP A 202 3.67 26.00 7.23
CA ASP A 202 2.85 24.84 6.88
C ASP A 202 3.32 24.12 5.60
N GLY A 203 4.39 24.60 4.97
CA GLY A 203 4.91 24.07 3.70
C GLY A 203 5.28 22.58 3.74
N ALA A 204 5.71 22.05 4.89
CA ALA A 204 5.94 20.61 5.06
C ALA A 204 4.64 19.79 4.95
N ALA A 205 3.52 20.27 5.48
CA ALA A 205 2.22 19.61 5.30
C ALA A 205 1.72 19.74 3.87
N GLU A 206 1.91 20.90 3.23
CA GLU A 206 1.50 21.10 1.85
C GLU A 206 2.25 20.15 0.91
N LEU A 207 3.57 20.05 1.08
CA LEU A 207 4.39 19.12 0.33
C LEU A 207 3.96 17.67 0.58
N LEU A 208 3.74 17.28 1.85
CA LEU A 208 3.25 15.95 2.20
C LEU A 208 1.86 15.68 1.59
N ASN A 209 0.98 16.68 1.52
CA ASN A 209 -0.34 16.57 0.93
C ASN A 209 -0.26 16.33 -0.60
N ILE A 210 0.66 17.01 -1.29
CA ILE A 210 0.93 16.80 -2.72
C ILE A 210 1.45 15.37 -2.96
N ILE A 211 2.43 14.93 -2.16
CA ILE A 211 2.97 13.55 -2.22
C ILE A 211 1.83 12.55 -2.01
N LEU A 212 0.99 12.76 -1.00
CA LEU A 212 -0.12 11.85 -0.69
C LEU A 212 -1.15 11.78 -1.82
N GLY A 213 -1.40 12.90 -2.49
CA GLY A 213 -2.23 12.96 -3.70
C GLY A 213 -1.69 12.05 -4.81
N GLN A 214 -0.39 12.12 -5.10
CA GLN A 214 0.27 11.27 -6.10
C GLN A 214 0.25 9.78 -5.72
N VAL A 215 0.55 9.47 -4.46
CA VAL A 215 0.48 8.11 -3.91
C VAL A 215 -0.94 7.56 -4.04
N LYS A 216 -1.95 8.35 -3.69
CA LYS A 216 -3.36 7.96 -3.74
C LYS A 216 -3.80 7.62 -5.16
N VAL A 217 -3.48 8.45 -6.15
CA VAL A 217 -3.81 8.19 -7.56
C VAL A 217 -3.23 6.83 -7.97
N SER A 218 -1.93 6.64 -7.74
CA SER A 218 -1.20 5.44 -8.18
C SER A 218 -1.61 4.16 -7.45
N LEU A 219 -1.92 4.24 -6.15
CA LEU A 219 -2.27 3.06 -5.34
C LEU A 219 -3.77 2.72 -5.39
N ASN A 220 -4.65 3.68 -5.64
CA ASN A 220 -6.08 3.39 -5.77
C ASN A 220 -6.37 2.57 -7.03
N GLU A 221 -5.63 2.78 -8.13
CA GLU A 221 -5.66 1.92 -9.31
C GLU A 221 -5.25 0.46 -9.00
N LYS A 222 -4.48 0.27 -7.91
CA LYS A 222 -3.99 -1.05 -7.45
C LYS A 222 -4.81 -1.63 -6.30
N GLY A 223 -5.99 -1.06 -6.03
CA GLY A 223 -6.96 -1.56 -5.04
C GLY A 223 -6.67 -1.16 -3.59
N PHE A 224 -5.83 -0.14 -3.34
CA PHE A 224 -5.59 0.32 -1.96
C PHE A 224 -6.74 1.12 -1.37
N ALA A 225 -7.45 1.88 -2.21
CA ALA A 225 -8.55 2.75 -1.81
C ALA A 225 -8.27 3.58 -0.55
N ILE A 226 -7.20 4.36 -0.64
CA ILE A 226 -6.77 5.30 0.37
C ILE A 226 -7.83 6.40 0.50
N LYS A 227 -8.40 6.54 1.71
CA LYS A 227 -9.36 7.60 2.05
C LYS A 227 -8.64 8.95 2.22
N GLN A 228 -9.40 10.05 2.21
CA GLN A 228 -8.85 11.35 2.54
C GLN A 228 -8.21 11.31 3.93
N ALA A 229 -6.97 11.78 4.03
CA ALA A 229 -6.24 11.98 5.26
C ALA A 229 -5.75 13.41 5.30
N ILE A 230 -5.73 14.01 6.48
CA ILE A 230 -5.29 15.39 6.71
C ILE A 230 -3.90 15.32 7.34
N PRO A 231 -2.84 15.82 6.68
CA PRO A 231 -1.51 15.92 7.26
C PRO A 231 -1.48 16.81 8.50
N THR A 232 -0.58 16.51 9.43
CA THR A 232 -0.28 17.31 10.63
C THR A 232 1.19 17.72 10.59
N VAL A 233 1.50 19.00 10.84
CA VAL A 233 2.89 19.50 10.90
C VAL A 233 3.37 19.54 12.35
N VAL A 234 4.65 19.23 12.55
CA VAL A 234 5.34 19.35 13.83
C VAL A 234 6.64 20.14 13.61
N HIS A 235 6.87 21.16 14.43
CA HIS A 235 8.04 22.05 14.39
C HIS A 235 8.79 22.03 15.73
N GLY A 236 10.11 22.26 15.69
CA GLY A 236 10.94 22.44 16.89
C GLY A 236 12.43 22.13 16.65
N GLU A 237 13.33 22.67 17.48
CA GLU A 237 14.73 22.26 17.42
C GLU A 237 14.84 20.78 17.78
N LYS A 238 15.32 19.95 16.83
CA LYS A 238 15.43 18.49 17.00
C LYS A 238 14.09 17.81 17.30
N VAL A 239 13.07 18.07 16.48
CA VAL A 239 11.85 17.26 16.49
C VAL A 239 12.23 15.79 16.26
N ARG A 240 12.26 15.03 17.35
CA ARG A 240 12.08 13.58 17.25
C ARG A 240 10.60 13.38 17.00
N VAL A 241 10.19 13.30 15.73
CA VAL A 241 8.89 12.75 15.36
C VAL A 241 8.97 11.27 15.73
N MET A 242 8.82 11.00 17.02
CA MET A 242 8.65 9.65 17.50
C MET A 242 7.24 9.27 17.08
N PRO A 243 7.06 8.20 16.29
CA PRO A 243 5.77 7.54 16.28
C PRO A 243 5.41 7.31 17.74
N SER A 244 4.28 7.84 18.19
CA SER A 244 3.75 7.46 19.48
C SER A 244 3.62 5.94 19.46
N SER A 245 4.38 5.25 20.33
CA SER A 245 4.49 3.78 20.50
C SER A 245 5.32 3.00 19.46
N SER A 246 6.15 2.08 19.97
CA SER A 246 6.53 0.71 19.54
C SER A 246 6.23 0.16 18.11
N ARG A 247 6.06 1.00 17.09
CA ARG A 247 5.66 0.57 15.74
C ARG A 247 6.90 0.27 14.90
N PRO A 248 6.93 -0.86 14.16
CA PRO A 248 7.96 -1.09 13.16
C PRO A 248 7.83 -0.02 12.07
N SER A 249 8.94 0.67 11.79
CA SER A 249 9.02 1.68 10.74
C SER A 249 10.27 1.52 9.89
N ILE A 250 10.08 1.79 8.60
CA ILE A 250 11.13 1.81 7.59
C ILE A 250 11.46 3.26 7.32
N ILE A 251 12.74 3.57 7.31
CA ILE A 251 13.28 4.86 6.93
C ILE A 251 13.90 4.76 5.55
N VAL A 252 13.66 5.78 4.74
CA VAL A 252 14.34 6.01 3.48
C VAL A 252 14.99 7.40 3.50
N PRO A 253 16.34 7.47 3.58
CA PRO A 253 17.03 8.73 3.42
C PRO A 253 17.00 9.15 1.95
N TYR A 254 16.97 10.45 1.71
CA TYR A 254 17.03 11.04 0.39
C TYR A 254 18.15 12.06 0.33
N THR A 255 18.86 12.07 -0.79
CA THR A 255 19.87 13.09 -1.11
C THR A 255 19.40 13.94 -2.28
N THR A 256 19.59 15.25 -2.14
CA THR A 256 19.32 16.26 -3.16
C THR A 256 20.49 17.24 -3.24
N ASP A 257 20.49 18.13 -4.23
CA ASP A 257 21.43 19.25 -4.30
C ASP A 257 21.15 20.37 -3.28
N ILE A 258 19.97 20.37 -2.66
CA ILE A 258 19.58 21.29 -1.56
C ILE A 258 20.03 20.74 -0.19
N GLY A 259 20.24 19.44 -0.10
CA GLY A 259 20.61 18.72 1.11
C GLY A 259 19.76 17.46 1.33
N ASP A 260 20.03 16.78 2.44
CA ASP A 260 19.39 15.50 2.75
C ASP A 260 18.07 15.68 3.49
N PHE A 261 17.14 14.76 3.27
CA PHE A 261 15.91 14.63 4.03
C PHE A 261 15.54 13.16 4.17
N TYR A 262 14.45 12.85 4.87
CA TYR A 262 14.04 11.46 5.03
C TYR A 262 12.53 11.29 4.96
N ILE A 263 12.15 10.10 4.53
CA ILE A 263 10.80 9.58 4.61
C ILE A 263 10.79 8.43 5.60
N GLU A 264 9.77 8.37 6.44
CA GLU A 264 9.52 7.24 7.30
C GLU A 264 8.11 6.70 7.07
N LEU A 265 8.03 5.39 6.86
CA LEU A 265 6.78 4.66 6.73
C LEU A 265 6.64 3.74 7.94
N SER A 266 5.62 4.00 8.77
CA SER A 266 5.27 3.13 9.89
C SER A 266 4.04 2.31 9.54
N THR A 267 4.00 1.05 9.97
CA THR A 267 2.82 0.20 9.87
C THR A 267 2.23 -0.03 11.25
N ASN A 268 0.91 0.08 11.38
CA ASN A 268 0.22 -0.50 12.53
C ASN A 268 0.22 -2.02 12.37
N PRO A 269 0.64 -2.80 13.39
CA PRO A 269 0.37 -4.22 13.37
C PRO A 269 -1.14 -4.43 13.23
N ALA A 270 -1.55 -5.36 12.36
CA ALA A 270 -2.94 -5.77 12.27
C ALA A 270 -3.41 -6.13 13.69
N LYS A 271 -4.50 -5.50 14.16
CA LYS A 271 -5.13 -5.97 15.39
C LYS A 271 -5.65 -7.38 15.08
N ASN A 272 -5.00 -8.38 15.66
CA ASN A 272 -5.50 -9.76 15.71
C ASN A 272 -6.90 -9.79 16.34
#